data_AF-A0A848D5I1-F1
#
_entry.id   AF-A0A848D5I1-F1
#
_cell.length_a   1.000
_cell.length_b   1.000
_cell.length_c   1.000
_cell.angle_alpha   90.00
_cell.angle_beta   90.00
_cell.angle_gamma   90.00
#
_symmetry.space_group_name_H-M   'P 1'
#
loop_
_entity.id
_entity.type
_entity.pdbx_description
1 polymer ?
#
loop_
_entity_poly.entity_id
_entity_poly.type
_entity_poly.pdbx_seq_one_letter_code
_entity_poly.pdbx_strand_id
1 'polypeptide(L)'
;MVTKLKRFLIGRPMKSHELANEKLSKLKALAVLSSDALSSVAYGTEQILLVLITMGAVALWYSIPISFAVLGLLAILILSYRQTIYAYPMGGGAYIVAKDNLGTTVGLVAGGSLLVDYILTVAVSTSAATDAITSAFPVLHEHRVIIALLMILTVTILNLRGITESATILMYPVYLFVFAVFLLIIGGIYQWMTGNAHVQPPVYGAAVPGITLFLLLRAFSSGCSALTGVEAVSNAIPNFREPASKNAARTLIMMGFILGAMFIGISLLAYVFGIAPKADETVVSQITATVFGRGIIYYFIQAVTA
;
A
#
# COMPACT_ATOMS: atom_id res chain seq x y z
N MET A 1 30.74 -4.13 -27.91
CA MET A 1 30.31 -2.94 -27.14
C MET A 1 29.02 -3.21 -26.35
N VAL A 2 27.99 -3.76 -27.01
CA VAL A 2 26.71 -4.16 -26.38
C VAL A 2 26.88 -5.11 -25.18
N THR A 3 27.79 -6.08 -25.22
CA THR A 3 28.01 -7.03 -24.12
C THR A 3 28.65 -6.38 -22.88
N LYS A 4 29.50 -5.36 -23.05
CA LYS A 4 30.08 -4.60 -21.93
C LYS A 4 29.05 -3.65 -21.32
N LEU A 5 28.24 -3.00 -22.15
CA LEU A 5 27.12 -2.15 -21.69
C LEU A 5 26.06 -2.99 -20.97
N LYS A 6 25.70 -4.16 -21.52
CA LYS A 6 24.80 -5.14 -20.90
C LYS A 6 25.34 -5.61 -19.55
N ARG A 7 26.63 -5.94 -19.46
CA ARG A 7 27.25 -6.39 -18.20
C ARG A 7 27.42 -5.26 -17.18
N PHE A 8 27.57 -4.02 -17.63
CA PHE A 8 27.58 -2.83 -16.77
C PHE A 8 26.18 -2.48 -16.23
N LEU A 9 25.14 -2.58 -17.06
CA LEU A 9 23.77 -2.30 -16.67
C LEU A 9 23.13 -3.44 -15.88
N ILE A 10 23.19 -4.67 -16.39
CA ILE A 10 22.49 -5.88 -15.86
C ILE A 10 23.35 -6.66 -14.86
N GLY A 11 24.67 -6.43 -14.79
CA GLY A 11 25.54 -7.19 -13.90
C GLY A 11 25.91 -8.58 -14.45
N ARG A 12 26.38 -9.48 -13.58
CA ARG A 12 26.78 -10.85 -13.95
C ARG A 12 25.54 -11.76 -13.93
N PRO A 13 25.38 -12.70 -14.89
CA PRO A 13 24.28 -13.65 -14.86
C PRO A 13 24.37 -14.51 -13.60
N MET A 14 23.29 -14.53 -12.83
CA MET A 14 23.20 -15.25 -11.57
C MET A 14 22.62 -16.65 -11.80
N LYS A 15 23.17 -17.65 -11.10
CA LYS A 15 22.73 -19.04 -11.25
C LYS A 15 21.44 -19.23 -10.44
N SER A 16 20.36 -19.66 -11.09
CA SER A 16 19.04 -19.88 -10.49
C SER A 16 19.01 -20.87 -9.30
N HIS A 17 20.10 -21.59 -9.04
CA HIS A 17 20.21 -22.64 -8.03
C HIS A 17 20.50 -22.13 -6.60
N GLU A 18 20.84 -20.85 -6.41
CA GLU A 18 21.05 -20.26 -5.07
C GLU A 18 19.75 -19.66 -4.47
N LEU A 19 18.75 -19.34 -5.31
CA LEU A 19 17.46 -18.73 -4.92
C LEU A 19 16.49 -19.70 -4.24
N ALA A 20 16.59 -21.01 -4.50
CA ALA A 20 15.61 -22.00 -4.02
C ALA A 20 15.78 -22.38 -2.53
N ASN A 21 16.90 -22.01 -1.90
CA ASN A 21 17.27 -22.52 -0.57
C ASN A 21 16.99 -21.54 0.60
N GLU A 22 16.74 -20.24 0.36
CA GLU A 22 16.44 -19.32 1.45
C GLU A 22 14.94 -19.25 1.76
N LYS A 23 14.46 -20.17 2.60
CA LYS A 23 13.09 -20.13 3.12
C LYS A 23 12.89 -18.91 4.04
N LEU A 24 11.83 -18.14 3.77
CA LEU A 24 11.46 -16.93 4.50
C LEU A 24 10.95 -17.26 5.91
N SER A 25 11.46 -16.54 6.91
CA SER A 25 10.86 -16.48 8.24
C SER A 25 9.65 -15.55 8.21
N LYS A 26 8.75 -15.64 9.20
CA LYS A 26 7.54 -14.78 9.27
C LYS A 26 7.85 -13.28 9.21
N LEU A 27 8.94 -12.83 9.85
CA LEU A 27 9.33 -11.41 9.85
C LEU A 27 9.83 -10.97 8.48
N LYS A 28 10.74 -11.73 7.88
CA LYS A 28 11.22 -11.47 6.51
C LYS A 28 10.08 -11.51 5.51
N ALA A 29 9.20 -12.51 5.63
CA ALA A 29 8.04 -12.67 4.77
C ALA A 29 7.03 -11.53 4.92
N LEU A 30 6.76 -11.06 6.15
CA LEU A 30 5.91 -9.90 6.36
C LEU A 30 6.47 -8.69 5.59
N ALA A 31 7.75 -8.38 5.76
CA ALA A 31 8.32 -7.22 5.09
C ALA A 31 8.32 -7.37 3.56
N VAL A 32 8.80 -8.50 3.03
CA VAL A 32 8.96 -8.68 1.57
C VAL A 32 7.61 -8.84 0.87
N LEU A 33 6.68 -9.62 1.43
CA LEU A 33 5.41 -9.95 0.77
C LEU A 33 4.28 -8.97 1.10
N SER A 34 4.42 -8.15 2.15
CA SER A 34 3.37 -7.19 2.54
C SER A 34 3.73 -5.75 2.18
N SER A 35 4.89 -5.51 1.57
CA SER A 35 5.30 -4.16 1.19
C SER A 35 4.24 -3.46 0.33
N ASP A 36 3.69 -4.18 -0.65
CA ASP A 36 2.64 -3.67 -1.54
C ASP A 36 1.37 -3.28 -0.76
N ALA A 37 0.82 -4.22 0.01
CA ALA A 37 -0.36 -3.99 0.84
C ALA A 37 -0.17 -2.85 1.83
N LEU A 38 0.94 -2.84 2.57
CA LEU A 38 1.21 -1.81 3.57
C LEU A 38 1.40 -0.43 2.92
N SER A 39 2.10 -0.35 1.78
CA SER A 39 2.30 0.91 1.05
C SER A 39 1.00 1.49 0.52
N SER A 40 0.00 0.64 0.23
CA SER A 40 -1.31 1.06 -0.29
C SER A 40 -2.09 1.99 0.65
N VAL A 41 -1.75 2.00 1.94
CA VAL A 41 -2.32 2.93 2.92
C VAL A 41 -1.93 4.39 2.63
N ALA A 42 -0.76 4.62 2.03
CA ALA A 42 -0.27 5.97 1.76
C ALA A 42 -1.20 6.75 0.81
N TYR A 43 -1.90 6.05 -0.09
CA TYR A 43 -2.82 6.66 -1.06
C TYR A 43 -4.29 6.22 -0.88
N GLY A 44 -4.56 5.10 -0.20
CA GLY A 44 -5.91 4.55 -0.10
C GLY A 44 -6.95 5.49 0.53
N THR A 45 -6.61 6.14 1.65
CA THR A 45 -7.47 7.16 2.26
C THR A 45 -7.69 8.34 1.33
N GLU A 46 -6.66 8.75 0.60
CA GLU A 46 -6.73 9.87 -0.34
C GLU A 46 -7.70 9.59 -1.49
N GLN A 47 -7.76 8.37 -2.00
CA GLN A 47 -8.72 7.97 -3.04
C GLN A 47 -10.18 8.12 -2.59
N ILE A 48 -10.48 7.87 -1.31
CA ILE A 48 -11.82 8.11 -0.76
C ILE A 48 -12.13 9.60 -0.76
N LEU A 49 -11.20 10.41 -0.25
CA LEU A 49 -11.39 11.85 -0.11
C LEU A 49 -11.51 12.55 -1.47
N LEU A 50 -10.76 12.09 -2.49
CA LEU A 50 -10.83 12.62 -3.87
C LEU A 50 -12.22 12.44 -4.50
N VAL A 51 -12.93 11.36 -4.17
CA VAL A 51 -14.32 11.18 -4.63
C VAL A 51 -15.25 12.07 -3.83
N LEU A 52 -15.11 12.12 -2.50
CA LEU A 52 -16.01 12.86 -1.61
C LEU A 52 -15.91 14.38 -1.79
N ILE A 53 -14.71 14.92 -2.04
CA ILE A 53 -14.48 16.37 -2.19
C ILE A 53 -15.26 16.97 -3.36
N THR A 54 -15.66 16.15 -4.35
CA THR A 54 -16.53 16.58 -5.46
C THR A 54 -17.91 17.06 -4.99
N MET A 55 -18.34 16.67 -3.79
CA MET A 55 -19.56 17.13 -3.13
C MET A 55 -19.30 18.21 -2.07
N GLY A 56 -18.07 18.72 -1.98
CA GLY A 56 -17.65 19.74 -1.02
C GLY A 56 -17.04 19.18 0.28
N ALA A 57 -16.39 20.06 1.03
CA ALA A 57 -15.64 19.70 2.24
C ALA A 57 -16.51 19.07 3.34
N VAL A 58 -17.80 19.42 3.39
CA VAL A 58 -18.75 18.80 4.35
C VAL A 58 -18.88 17.30 4.09
N ALA A 59 -18.80 16.83 2.83
CA ALA A 59 -18.92 15.41 2.51
C ALA A 59 -17.76 14.54 3.01
N LEU A 60 -16.65 15.14 3.44
CA LEU A 60 -15.48 14.40 3.90
C LEU A 60 -15.74 13.57 5.17
N TRP A 61 -16.80 13.88 5.95
CA TRP A 61 -17.16 13.05 7.11
C TRP A 61 -17.58 11.62 6.73
N TYR A 62 -18.05 11.38 5.50
CA TYR A 62 -18.36 10.04 4.99
C TYR A 62 -17.12 9.14 4.84
N SER A 63 -15.90 9.71 4.90
CA SER A 63 -14.66 8.93 4.90
C SER A 63 -14.60 7.93 6.05
N ILE A 64 -15.17 8.25 7.22
CA ILE A 64 -15.19 7.38 8.40
C ILE A 64 -16.04 6.11 8.16
N PRO A 65 -17.36 6.20 7.85
CA PRO A 65 -18.16 5.00 7.61
C PRO A 65 -17.64 4.19 6.40
N ILE A 66 -17.14 4.86 5.35
CA ILE A 66 -16.52 4.17 4.21
C ILE A 66 -15.26 3.41 4.65
N SER A 67 -14.40 4.01 5.48
CA SER A 67 -13.20 3.34 5.99
C SER A 67 -13.57 2.10 6.80
N PHE A 68 -14.61 2.15 7.63
CA PHE A 68 -15.11 0.96 8.33
C PHE A 68 -15.64 -0.12 7.39
N ALA A 69 -16.33 0.27 6.31
CA ALA A 69 -16.75 -0.69 5.29
C ALA A 69 -15.54 -1.36 4.60
N VAL A 70 -14.48 -0.59 4.30
CA VAL A 70 -13.22 -1.11 3.72
C VAL A 70 -12.53 -2.07 4.69
N LEU A 71 -12.50 -1.77 5.99
CA LEU A 71 -11.99 -2.70 7.02
C LEU A 71 -12.82 -3.98 7.12
N GLY A 72 -14.15 -3.87 6.99
CA GLY A 72 -15.04 -5.02 6.93
C GLY A 72 -14.70 -5.93 5.75
N LEU A 73 -14.46 -5.34 4.57
CA LEU A 73 -14.01 -6.08 3.40
C LEU A 73 -12.62 -6.70 3.61
N LEU A 74 -11.66 -5.97 4.21
CA LEU A 74 -10.35 -6.50 4.56
C LEU A 74 -10.47 -7.73 5.47
N ALA A 75 -11.31 -7.67 6.51
CA ALA A 75 -11.54 -8.81 7.40
C ALA A 75 -12.07 -10.04 6.64
N ILE A 76 -13.02 -9.82 5.72
CA ILE A 76 -13.55 -10.88 4.86
C ILE A 76 -12.43 -11.48 3.98
N LEU A 77 -11.60 -10.64 3.35
CA LEU A 77 -10.49 -11.08 2.51
C LEU A 77 -9.45 -11.88 3.30
N ILE A 78 -9.04 -11.41 4.48
CA ILE A 78 -8.06 -12.10 5.33
C ILE A 78 -8.61 -13.47 5.77
N LEU A 79 -9.89 -13.56 6.14
CA LEU A 79 -10.52 -14.83 6.48
C LEU A 79 -10.60 -15.78 5.28
N SER A 80 -10.97 -15.27 4.11
CA SER A 80 -11.04 -16.03 2.86
C SER A 80 -9.67 -16.55 2.43
N TYR A 81 -8.67 -15.69 2.32
CA TYR A 81 -7.30 -16.09 1.96
C TYR A 81 -6.67 -17.04 2.99
N ARG A 82 -7.00 -16.89 4.27
CA ARG A 82 -6.57 -17.87 5.28
C ARG A 82 -7.10 -19.26 4.98
N GLN A 83 -8.37 -19.39 4.59
CA GLN A 83 -8.94 -20.68 4.19
C GLN A 83 -8.24 -21.23 2.94
N THR A 84 -8.01 -20.37 1.94
CA THR A 84 -7.29 -20.74 0.71
C THR A 84 -5.88 -21.24 0.98
N ILE A 85 -5.12 -20.59 1.88
CA ILE A 85 -3.76 -21.00 2.26
C ILE A 85 -3.72 -22.42 2.84
N TYR A 86 -4.75 -22.80 3.60
CA TYR A 86 -4.85 -24.16 4.15
C TYR A 86 -5.32 -25.19 3.12
N ALA A 87 -6.21 -24.79 2.20
CA ALA A 87 -6.69 -25.67 1.13
C ALA A 87 -5.66 -25.89 0.01
N TYR A 88 -4.78 -24.92 -0.24
CA TYR A 88 -3.78 -24.93 -1.31
C TYR A 88 -2.34 -24.68 -0.79
N PRO A 89 -1.72 -25.63 -0.07
CA PRO A 89 -0.38 -25.46 0.52
C PRO A 89 0.74 -25.23 -0.50
N MET A 90 0.57 -25.70 -1.74
CA MET A 90 1.56 -25.61 -2.81
C MET A 90 1.47 -24.30 -3.62
N GLY A 91 0.54 -23.39 -3.27
CA GLY A 91 0.34 -22.12 -3.96
C GLY A 91 -1.15 -21.76 -4.01
N GLY A 92 -1.59 -20.89 -3.11
CA GLY A 92 -2.98 -20.45 -2.98
C GLY A 92 -3.36 -19.30 -3.92
N GLY A 93 -2.69 -19.22 -5.06
CA GLY A 93 -2.86 -18.12 -6.00
C GLY A 93 -4.18 -18.20 -6.77
N ALA A 94 -4.75 -17.03 -7.08
CA ALA A 94 -6.06 -16.92 -7.71
C ALA A 94 -6.15 -17.72 -9.02
N TYR A 95 -5.06 -17.81 -9.79
CA TYR A 95 -4.99 -18.64 -11.00
C TYR A 95 -5.22 -20.13 -10.74
N ILE A 96 -4.49 -20.72 -9.79
CA ILE A 96 -4.55 -22.16 -9.48
C ILE A 96 -5.95 -22.50 -8.93
N VAL A 97 -6.43 -21.69 -7.98
CA VAL A 97 -7.73 -21.89 -7.36
C VAL A 97 -8.86 -21.77 -8.40
N ALA A 98 -8.82 -20.76 -9.27
CA ALA A 98 -9.84 -20.58 -10.30
C ALA A 98 -9.80 -21.71 -11.35
N LYS A 99 -8.60 -22.12 -11.77
CA LYS A 99 -8.43 -23.19 -12.76
C LYS A 99 -8.97 -24.53 -12.23
N ASP A 100 -8.64 -24.88 -11.00
CA ASP A 100 -9.01 -26.18 -10.42
C ASP A 100 -10.51 -26.29 -10.12
N ASN A 101 -11.20 -25.17 -9.82
CA ASN A 101 -12.61 -25.18 -9.43
C ASN A 101 -13.58 -24.73 -10.53
N LEU A 102 -13.17 -23.83 -11.43
CA LEU A 102 -14.05 -23.18 -12.42
C LEU A 102 -13.62 -23.47 -13.87
N GLY A 103 -12.49 -24.16 -14.06
CA GLY A 103 -11.97 -24.55 -15.35
C GLY A 103 -10.98 -23.54 -15.95
N THR A 104 -10.42 -23.94 -17.09
CA THR A 104 -9.25 -23.25 -17.67
C THR A 104 -9.57 -21.84 -18.16
N THR A 105 -10.74 -21.59 -18.74
CA THR A 105 -11.11 -20.26 -19.25
C THR A 105 -11.17 -19.23 -18.13
N VAL A 106 -11.78 -19.56 -17.00
CA VAL A 106 -11.87 -18.66 -15.83
C VAL A 106 -10.49 -18.50 -15.18
N GLY A 107 -9.71 -19.58 -15.11
CA GLY A 107 -8.31 -19.53 -14.69
C GLY A 107 -7.49 -18.55 -15.54
N LEU A 108 -7.61 -18.59 -16.87
CA LEU A 108 -6.90 -17.67 -17.77
C LEU A 108 -7.31 -16.22 -17.57
N VAL A 109 -8.60 -15.94 -17.30
CA VAL A 109 -9.04 -14.58 -16.93
C VAL A 109 -8.37 -14.14 -15.63
N ALA A 110 -8.33 -14.99 -14.60
CA ALA A 110 -7.65 -14.68 -13.35
C ALA A 110 -6.14 -14.43 -13.56
N GLY A 111 -5.48 -15.24 -14.38
CA GLY A 111 -4.07 -15.06 -14.72
C GLY A 111 -3.81 -13.76 -15.50
N GLY A 112 -4.66 -13.43 -16.47
CA GLY A 112 -4.59 -12.17 -17.21
C GLY A 112 -4.79 -10.95 -16.31
N SER A 113 -5.77 -11.01 -15.41
CA SER A 113 -6.01 -9.97 -14.42
C SER A 113 -4.81 -9.77 -13.48
N LEU A 114 -4.14 -10.85 -13.04
CA LEU A 114 -2.92 -10.75 -12.21
C LEU A 114 -1.76 -10.08 -12.96
N LEU A 115 -1.63 -10.28 -14.28
CA LEU A 115 -0.61 -9.58 -15.07
C LEU A 115 -0.88 -8.08 -15.14
N VAL A 116 -2.15 -7.69 -15.32
CA VAL A 116 -2.55 -6.28 -15.31
C VAL A 116 -2.33 -5.67 -13.93
N ASP A 117 -2.69 -6.40 -12.88
CA ASP A 117 -2.47 -6.03 -11.48
C ASP A 117 -0.99 -5.71 -11.24
N TYR A 118 -0.07 -6.62 -11.57
CA TYR A 118 1.37 -6.35 -11.40
C TYR A 118 1.90 -5.14 -12.19
N ILE A 119 1.37 -4.88 -13.39
CA ILE A 119 1.73 -3.67 -14.16
C ILE A 119 1.24 -2.42 -13.43
N LEU A 120 -0.02 -2.45 -12.95
CA LEU A 120 -0.62 -1.34 -12.24
C LEU A 120 0.02 -1.10 -10.88
N THR A 121 0.41 -2.14 -10.14
CA THR A 121 1.13 -2.01 -8.87
C THR A 121 2.40 -1.19 -9.06
N VAL A 122 3.26 -1.56 -10.02
CA VAL A 122 4.49 -0.79 -10.28
C VAL A 122 4.18 0.65 -10.67
N ALA A 123 3.19 0.87 -11.53
CA ALA A 123 2.81 2.21 -11.98
C ALA A 123 2.26 3.08 -10.84
N VAL A 124 1.33 2.54 -10.03
CA VAL A 124 0.66 3.24 -8.93
C VAL A 124 1.64 3.50 -7.79
N SER A 125 2.40 2.50 -7.34
CA SER A 125 3.38 2.68 -6.26
C SER A 125 4.45 3.71 -6.64
N THR A 126 4.95 3.69 -7.88
CA THR A 126 5.97 4.67 -8.31
C THR A 126 5.38 6.08 -8.48
N SER A 127 4.11 6.18 -8.86
CA SER A 127 3.40 7.47 -8.92
C SER A 127 3.19 8.03 -7.52
N ALA A 128 2.70 7.23 -6.58
CA ALA A 128 2.51 7.62 -5.19
C ALA A 128 3.82 8.03 -4.49
N ALA A 129 4.91 7.28 -4.74
CA ALA A 129 6.24 7.64 -4.27
C ALA A 129 6.71 8.98 -4.84
N THR A 130 6.43 9.24 -6.13
CA THR A 130 6.72 10.54 -6.75
C THR A 130 5.94 11.65 -6.08
N ASP A 131 4.64 11.45 -5.84
CA ASP A 131 3.79 12.44 -5.20
C ASP A 131 4.26 12.74 -3.76
N ALA A 132 4.78 11.76 -3.03
CA ALA A 132 5.40 11.96 -1.72
C ALA A 132 6.68 12.82 -1.82
N ILE A 133 7.55 12.55 -2.80
CA ILE A 133 8.76 13.35 -3.06
C ILE A 133 8.40 14.79 -3.44
N THR A 134 7.46 14.98 -4.36
CA THR A 134 7.05 16.32 -4.81
C THR A 134 6.27 17.07 -3.74
N SER A 135 5.58 16.38 -2.84
CA SER A 135 4.98 17.00 -1.65
C SER A 135 6.06 17.58 -0.72
N ALA A 136 7.16 16.84 -0.52
CA ALA A 136 8.29 17.30 0.29
C ALA A 136 9.07 18.44 -0.39
N PHE A 137 9.22 18.39 -1.71
CA PHE A 137 9.94 19.36 -2.52
C PHE A 137 9.04 19.90 -3.66
N PRO A 138 8.19 20.91 -3.39
CA PRO A 138 7.18 21.39 -4.35
C PRO A 138 7.73 21.86 -5.69
N VAL A 139 8.98 22.34 -5.73
CA VAL A 139 9.68 22.76 -6.97
C VAL A 139 9.79 21.60 -7.99
N LEU A 140 9.72 20.35 -7.53
CA LEU A 140 9.80 19.17 -8.39
C LEU A 140 8.47 18.76 -9.01
N HIS A 141 7.35 19.39 -8.63
CA HIS A 141 5.99 18.97 -9.05
C HIS A 141 5.81 18.97 -10.57
N GLU A 142 6.33 19.99 -11.26
CA GLU A 142 6.30 20.08 -12.73
C GLU A 142 7.01 18.90 -13.43
N HIS A 143 7.95 18.24 -12.74
CA HIS A 143 8.79 17.17 -13.26
C HIS A 143 8.32 15.78 -12.81
N ARG A 144 7.17 15.65 -12.15
CA ARG A 144 6.67 14.39 -11.58
C ARG A 144 6.67 13.21 -12.55
N VAL A 145 6.27 13.43 -13.81
CA VAL A 145 6.26 12.35 -14.82
C VAL A 145 7.68 11.82 -15.08
N ILE A 146 8.66 12.72 -15.20
CA ILE A 146 10.06 12.34 -15.43
C ILE A 146 10.63 11.62 -14.21
N ILE A 147 10.31 12.09 -13.00
CA ILE A 147 10.74 11.45 -11.75
C ILE A 147 10.18 10.03 -11.65
N ALA A 148 8.89 9.83 -11.94
CA ALA A 148 8.27 8.51 -11.94
C ALA A 148 8.96 7.56 -12.94
N LEU A 149 9.22 8.02 -14.17
CA LEU A 149 9.92 7.22 -15.18
C LEU A 149 11.35 6.86 -14.77
N LEU A 150 12.08 7.80 -14.15
CA LEU A 150 13.43 7.56 -13.63
C LEU A 150 13.42 6.56 -12.47
N MET A 151 12.41 6.60 -11.60
CA MET A 151 12.24 5.61 -10.53
C MET A 151 11.93 4.22 -11.09
N ILE A 152 11.01 4.08 -12.05
CA ILE A 152 10.74 2.80 -12.73
C ILE A 152 12.03 2.27 -13.36
N LEU A 153 12.79 3.11 -14.06
CA LEU A 153 14.06 2.71 -14.68
C LEU A 153 15.07 2.26 -13.63
N THR A 154 15.15 2.98 -12.49
CA THR A 154 16.05 2.65 -11.39
C THR A 154 15.69 1.30 -10.78
N VAL A 155 14.43 1.09 -10.40
CA VAL A 155 13.93 -0.20 -9.87
C VAL A 155 14.15 -1.33 -10.88
N THR A 156 13.94 -1.07 -12.17
CA THR A 156 14.23 -2.03 -13.24
C THR A 156 15.71 -2.42 -13.27
N ILE A 157 16.62 -1.45 -13.21
CA ILE A 157 18.07 -1.71 -13.19
C ILE A 157 18.48 -2.46 -11.90
N LEU A 158 17.94 -2.08 -10.74
CA LEU A 158 18.20 -2.75 -9.47
C LEU A 158 17.75 -4.21 -9.49
N ASN A 159 16.55 -4.48 -10.02
CA ASN A 159 16.02 -5.83 -10.19
C ASN A 159 16.84 -6.65 -11.20
N LEU A 160 17.24 -6.05 -12.33
CA LEU A 160 18.10 -6.71 -13.31
C LEU A 160 19.50 -7.04 -12.74
N ARG A 161 20.01 -6.22 -11.81
CA ARG A 161 21.30 -6.45 -11.14
C ARG A 161 21.25 -7.47 -10.00
N GLY A 162 20.06 -7.91 -9.58
CA GLY A 162 19.90 -8.84 -8.46
C GLY A 162 20.17 -8.22 -7.09
N ILE A 163 20.09 -6.88 -6.95
CA ILE A 163 20.34 -6.20 -5.66
C ILE A 163 19.25 -6.57 -4.62
N THR A 164 18.09 -7.05 -5.09
CA THR A 164 16.97 -7.51 -4.27
C THR A 164 17.17 -8.89 -3.62
N GLU A 165 18.30 -9.57 -3.85
CA GLU A 165 18.50 -10.94 -3.39
C GLU A 165 18.65 -11.10 -1.87
N SER A 166 18.91 -10.03 -1.12
CA SER A 166 18.91 -10.10 0.33
C SER A 166 17.57 -9.63 0.88
N ALA A 167 16.70 -10.59 1.22
CA ALA A 167 15.42 -10.33 1.90
C ALA A 167 15.59 -9.47 3.18
N THR A 168 16.78 -9.47 3.77
CA THR A 168 17.15 -8.63 4.91
C THR A 168 17.27 -7.14 4.55
N ILE A 169 17.78 -6.79 3.37
CA ILE A 169 17.94 -5.38 2.94
C ILE A 169 16.57 -4.76 2.68
N LEU A 170 15.66 -5.50 2.02
CA LEU A 170 14.30 -5.06 1.74
C LEU A 170 13.43 -4.93 3.00
N MET A 171 13.85 -5.54 4.11
CA MET A 171 13.12 -5.51 5.37
C MET A 171 13.17 -4.14 6.07
N TYR A 172 14.30 -3.43 5.96
CA TYR A 172 14.50 -2.17 6.67
C TYR A 172 13.52 -1.06 6.23
N PRO A 173 13.34 -0.77 4.92
CA PRO A 173 12.42 0.28 4.49
C PRO A 173 10.98 0.02 4.93
N VAL A 174 10.52 -1.24 4.85
CA VAL A 174 9.14 -1.60 5.18
C VAL A 174 8.84 -1.39 6.67
N TYR A 175 9.72 -1.85 7.57
CA TYR A 175 9.50 -1.62 8.99
C TYR A 175 9.71 -0.17 9.40
N LEU A 176 10.61 0.55 8.72
CA LEU A 176 10.77 1.99 8.91
C LEU A 176 9.49 2.73 8.52
N PHE A 177 8.83 2.32 7.44
CA PHE A 177 7.55 2.87 6.99
C PHE A 177 6.42 2.58 7.97
N VAL A 178 6.29 1.33 8.42
CA VAL A 178 5.32 0.95 9.45
C VAL A 178 5.55 1.80 10.72
N PHE A 179 6.80 1.93 11.15
CA PHE A 179 7.15 2.78 12.30
C PHE A 179 6.80 4.25 12.07
N ALA A 180 7.13 4.81 10.89
CA ALA A 180 6.85 6.20 10.54
C ALA A 180 5.35 6.50 10.53
N VAL A 181 4.53 5.60 9.99
CA VAL A 181 3.06 5.73 9.98
C VAL A 181 2.50 5.62 11.39
N PHE A 182 2.96 4.68 12.23
CA PHE A 182 2.51 4.61 13.62
C PHE A 182 2.96 5.83 14.44
N LEU A 183 4.16 6.35 14.20
CA LEU A 183 4.64 7.59 14.80
C LEU A 183 3.72 8.76 14.40
N LEU A 184 3.31 8.84 13.13
CA LEU A 184 2.34 9.82 12.66
C LEU A 184 0.97 9.67 13.32
N ILE A 185 0.45 8.44 13.43
CA ILE A 185 -0.84 8.15 14.07
C ILE A 185 -0.81 8.55 15.55
N ILE A 186 0.19 8.09 16.29
CA ILE A 186 0.33 8.37 17.72
C ILE A 186 0.52 9.88 17.96
N GLY A 187 1.40 10.52 17.19
CA GLY A 187 1.62 11.97 17.26
C GLY A 187 0.37 12.77 16.93
N GLY A 188 -0.38 12.36 15.91
CA GLY A 188 -1.62 13.02 15.52
C GLY A 188 -2.72 12.88 16.58
N ILE A 189 -2.89 11.70 17.16
CA ILE A 189 -3.84 11.48 18.28
C ILE A 189 -3.44 12.35 19.47
N TYR A 190 -2.15 12.42 19.80
CA TYR A 190 -1.65 13.26 20.88
C TYR A 190 -1.95 14.75 20.64
N GLN A 191 -1.69 15.27 19.44
CA GLN A 191 -1.99 16.66 19.07
C GLN A 191 -3.49 16.96 19.09
N TRP A 192 -4.33 15.99 18.72
CA TRP A 192 -5.78 16.10 18.81
C TRP A 192 -6.26 16.18 20.26
N MET A 193 -5.79 15.27 21.13
CA MET A 193 -6.18 15.23 22.54
C MET A 193 -5.71 16.45 23.34
N THR A 194 -4.58 17.04 22.95
CA THR A 194 -4.03 18.24 23.61
C THR A 194 -4.61 19.55 23.07
N GLY A 195 -5.40 19.51 21.99
CA GLY A 195 -6.01 20.69 21.39
C GLY A 195 -5.04 21.63 20.67
N ASN A 196 -3.80 21.21 20.44
CA ASN A 196 -2.78 22.03 19.79
C ASN A 196 -3.07 22.26 18.30
N ALA A 197 -3.76 21.31 17.66
CA ALA A 197 -4.19 21.43 16.28
C ALA A 197 -5.48 22.27 16.20
N HIS A 198 -5.34 23.54 15.83
CA HIS A 198 -6.48 24.44 15.57
C HIS A 198 -7.13 24.10 14.23
N VAL A 199 -7.90 23.01 14.19
CA VAL A 199 -8.56 22.56 12.96
C VAL A 199 -10.02 22.27 13.22
N GLN A 200 -10.86 22.64 12.25
CA GLN A 200 -12.30 22.39 12.30
C GLN A 200 -12.61 21.14 11.47
N PRO A 201 -12.83 19.98 12.09
CA PRO A 201 -13.27 18.80 11.36
C PRO A 201 -14.65 19.06 10.73
N PRO A 202 -14.96 18.43 9.58
CA PRO A 202 -16.31 18.50 9.02
C PRO A 202 -17.33 17.95 10.04
N VAL A 203 -18.48 18.62 10.15
CA VAL A 203 -19.52 18.24 11.11
C VAL A 203 -20.04 16.84 10.78
N TYR A 204 -19.82 15.90 11.69
CA TYR A 204 -20.31 14.53 11.55
C TYR A 204 -21.83 14.51 11.42
N GLY A 205 -22.35 13.74 10.46
CA GLY A 205 -23.79 13.61 10.24
C GLY A 205 -24.46 14.82 9.59
N ALA A 206 -23.69 15.83 9.16
CA ALA A 206 -24.24 16.93 8.39
C ALA A 206 -24.83 16.43 7.07
N ALA A 207 -26.06 16.85 6.78
CA ALA A 207 -26.72 16.53 5.52
C ALA A 207 -25.97 17.21 4.36
N VAL A 208 -25.55 16.41 3.38
CA VAL A 208 -24.90 16.88 2.15
C VAL A 208 -25.89 16.76 1.00
N PRO A 209 -26.45 17.87 0.49
CA PRO A 209 -27.36 17.84 -0.65
C PRO A 209 -26.72 17.17 -1.86
N GLY A 210 -27.49 16.33 -2.57
CA GLY A 210 -27.03 15.66 -3.78
C GLY A 210 -26.13 14.44 -3.56
N ILE A 211 -25.87 14.03 -2.31
CA ILE A 211 -25.16 12.77 -2.08
C ILE A 211 -26.02 11.58 -2.49
N THR A 212 -25.44 10.68 -3.27
CA THR A 212 -26.12 9.50 -3.78
C THR A 212 -25.44 8.24 -3.28
N LEU A 213 -26.19 7.14 -3.16
CA LEU A 213 -25.63 5.84 -2.86
C LEU A 213 -24.55 5.45 -3.89
N PHE A 214 -24.76 5.79 -5.16
CA PHE A 214 -23.78 5.53 -6.22
C PHE A 214 -22.44 6.24 -5.96
N LEU A 215 -22.46 7.50 -5.51
CA LEU A 215 -21.25 8.23 -5.15
C LEU A 215 -20.54 7.59 -3.93
N LEU A 216 -21.31 7.20 -2.90
CA LEU A 216 -20.74 6.53 -1.73
C LEU A 216 -20.10 5.18 -2.10
N LEU A 217 -20.74 4.41 -2.98
CA LEU A 217 -20.18 3.16 -3.51
C LEU A 217 -18.95 3.41 -4.39
N ARG A 218 -18.92 4.51 -5.16
CA ARG A 218 -17.73 4.93 -5.91
C ARG A 218 -16.57 5.25 -4.97
N ALA A 219 -16.81 6.04 -3.92
CA ALA A 219 -15.80 6.37 -2.92
C ALA A 219 -15.30 5.12 -2.18
N PHE A 220 -16.20 4.19 -1.84
CA PHE A 220 -15.85 2.88 -1.29
C PHE A 220 -15.00 2.05 -2.24
N SER A 221 -15.40 1.94 -3.52
CA SER A 221 -14.65 1.21 -4.54
C SER A 221 -13.26 1.80 -4.75
N SER A 222 -13.13 3.13 -4.76
CA SER A 222 -11.83 3.81 -4.85
C SER A 222 -10.98 3.55 -3.61
N GLY A 223 -11.56 3.57 -2.41
CA GLY A 223 -10.86 3.25 -1.16
C GLY A 223 -10.41 1.79 -1.04
N CYS A 224 -11.05 0.86 -1.75
CA CYS A 224 -10.63 -0.54 -1.79
C CYS A 224 -9.25 -0.73 -2.43
N SER A 225 -8.69 0.28 -3.10
CA SER A 225 -7.29 0.25 -3.56
C SER A 225 -6.29 0.15 -2.40
N ALA A 226 -6.70 0.43 -1.15
CA ALA A 226 -5.88 0.19 0.05
C ALA A 226 -5.67 -1.30 0.36
N LEU A 227 -6.46 -2.17 -0.26
CA LEU A 227 -6.52 -3.62 0.04
C LEU A 227 -5.78 -4.47 -0.99
N THR A 228 -5.17 -3.88 -2.02
CA THR A 228 -4.34 -4.59 -2.99
C THR A 228 -3.07 -5.11 -2.33
N GLY A 229 -2.48 -6.20 -2.85
CA GLY A 229 -1.25 -6.77 -2.32
C GLY A 229 -1.45 -7.79 -1.20
N VAL A 230 -2.67 -7.96 -0.65
CA VAL A 230 -2.94 -8.97 0.39
C VAL A 230 -2.81 -10.40 -0.15
N GLU A 231 -3.03 -10.56 -1.45
CA GLU A 231 -2.89 -11.80 -2.22
C GLU A 231 -1.42 -12.20 -2.42
N ALA A 232 -0.46 -11.30 -2.25
CA ALA A 232 0.97 -11.63 -2.39
C ALA A 232 1.39 -12.74 -1.39
N VAL A 233 0.83 -12.72 -0.18
CA VAL A 233 1.11 -13.74 0.85
C VAL A 233 0.55 -15.12 0.46
N SER A 234 -0.65 -15.18 -0.14
CA SER A 234 -1.26 -16.44 -0.56
C SER A 234 -0.62 -17.02 -1.82
N ASN A 235 -0.04 -16.18 -2.68
CA ASN A 235 0.75 -16.60 -3.84
C ASN A 235 2.11 -17.21 -3.46
N ALA A 236 2.72 -16.74 -2.37
CA ALA A 236 4.10 -17.08 -2.01
C ALA A 236 4.24 -18.15 -0.88
N ILE A 237 3.20 -18.96 -0.63
CA ILE A 237 3.22 -20.00 0.42
C ILE A 237 4.46 -20.91 0.33
N PRO A 238 4.90 -21.40 -0.85
CA PRO A 238 6.08 -22.27 -0.95
C PRO A 238 7.39 -21.63 -0.47
N ASN A 239 7.45 -20.30 -0.38
CA ASN A 239 8.65 -19.57 0.04
C ASN A 239 8.81 -19.53 1.57
N PHE A 240 7.79 -19.92 2.33
CA PHE A 240 7.84 -19.94 3.80
C PHE A 240 8.59 -21.15 4.34
N ARG A 241 9.26 -20.98 5.49
CA ARG A 241 9.80 -22.10 6.29
C ARG A 241 8.68 -23.04 6.74
N GLU A 242 8.98 -24.33 6.85
CA GLU A 242 8.04 -25.31 7.37
C GLU A 242 7.67 -25.02 8.84
N PRO A 243 6.41 -25.21 9.26
CA PRO A 243 5.22 -25.55 8.44
C PRO A 243 4.71 -24.36 7.61
N ALA A 244 4.80 -24.44 6.28
CA ALA A 244 4.63 -23.28 5.38
C ALA A 244 3.24 -22.62 5.48
N SER A 245 2.15 -23.38 5.36
CA SER A 245 0.77 -22.84 5.43
C SER A 245 0.46 -22.17 6.77
N LYS A 246 0.97 -22.70 7.89
CA LYS A 246 0.77 -22.10 9.22
C LYS A 246 1.52 -20.77 9.34
N ASN A 247 2.72 -20.69 8.78
CA ASN A 247 3.52 -19.47 8.79
C ASN A 247 2.95 -18.41 7.84
N ALA A 248 2.50 -18.79 6.65
CA ALA A 248 1.82 -17.91 5.71
C ALA A 248 0.52 -17.35 6.31
N ALA A 249 -0.34 -18.21 6.88
CA ALA A 249 -1.60 -17.77 7.50
C ALA A 249 -1.38 -16.80 8.68
N ARG A 250 -0.38 -17.05 9.54
CA ARG A 250 -0.03 -16.12 10.63
C ARG A 250 0.48 -14.79 10.11
N THR A 251 1.26 -14.82 9.03
CA THR A 251 1.80 -13.60 8.39
C THR A 251 0.69 -12.78 7.76
N LEU A 252 -0.26 -13.43 7.06
CA LEU A 252 -1.45 -12.80 6.51
C LEU A 252 -2.29 -12.09 7.58
N ILE A 253 -2.56 -12.76 8.70
CA ILE A 253 -3.31 -12.16 9.82
C ILE A 253 -2.56 -10.95 10.39
N MET A 254 -1.26 -11.09 10.66
CA MET A 254 -0.44 -10.00 11.19
C MET A 254 -0.42 -8.79 10.25
N MET A 255 -0.24 -9.03 8.96
CA MET A 255 -0.34 -8.00 7.92
C MET A 255 -1.71 -7.32 7.94
N GLY A 256 -2.80 -8.09 7.93
CA GLY A 256 -4.15 -7.53 7.94
C GLY A 256 -4.43 -6.63 9.15
N PHE A 257 -3.94 -6.99 10.34
CA PHE A 257 -4.03 -6.14 11.52
C PHE A 257 -3.21 -4.85 11.39
N ILE A 258 -1.95 -4.94 10.96
CA ILE A 258 -1.08 -3.77 10.78
C ILE A 258 -1.69 -2.83 9.72
N LEU A 259 -2.10 -3.38 8.58
CA LEU A 259 -2.72 -2.66 7.48
C LEU A 259 -3.99 -1.95 7.94
N GLY A 260 -4.89 -2.68 8.59
CA GLY A 260 -6.15 -2.12 9.10
C GLY A 260 -5.93 -1.01 10.12
N ALA A 261 -4.97 -1.17 11.04
CA ALA A 261 -4.62 -0.16 12.03
C ALA A 261 -4.02 1.11 11.40
N MET A 262 -3.12 0.94 10.42
CA MET A 262 -2.54 2.07 9.68
C MET A 262 -3.62 2.81 8.88
N PHE A 263 -4.48 2.08 8.15
CA PHE A 263 -5.53 2.65 7.32
C PHE A 263 -6.57 3.43 8.13
N ILE A 264 -7.10 2.83 9.21
CA ILE A 264 -8.07 3.53 10.05
C ILE A 264 -7.44 4.72 10.78
N GLY A 265 -6.18 4.60 11.20
CA GLY A 265 -5.45 5.69 11.84
C GLY A 265 -5.28 6.89 10.91
N ILE A 266 -4.84 6.66 9.67
CA ILE A 266 -4.69 7.74 8.68
C ILE A 266 -6.06 8.33 8.31
N SER A 267 -7.09 7.51 8.07
CA SER A 267 -8.45 8.00 7.79
C SER A 267 -9.03 8.82 8.95
N LEU A 268 -8.80 8.40 10.20
CA LEU A 268 -9.24 9.14 11.37
C LEU A 268 -8.52 10.49 11.49
N LEU A 269 -7.19 10.52 11.33
CA LEU A 269 -6.43 11.77 11.36
C LEU A 269 -6.83 12.71 10.23
N ALA A 270 -7.06 12.19 9.02
CA ALA A 270 -7.54 12.99 7.89
C ALA A 270 -8.89 13.66 8.21
N TYR A 271 -9.82 12.92 8.83
CA TYR A 271 -11.11 13.44 9.26
C TYR A 271 -10.97 14.49 10.39
N VAL A 272 -10.24 14.15 11.46
CA VAL A 272 -10.09 15.00 12.65
C VAL A 272 -9.40 16.32 12.32
N PHE A 273 -8.40 16.29 11.44
CA PHE A 273 -7.72 17.48 10.96
C PHE A 273 -8.37 18.10 9.71
N GLY A 274 -9.60 17.70 9.35
CA GLY A 274 -10.33 18.31 8.24
C GLY A 274 -9.55 18.36 6.92
N ILE A 275 -8.71 17.36 6.66
CA ILE A 275 -7.80 17.35 5.51
C ILE A 275 -8.61 17.22 4.22
N ALA A 276 -8.50 18.23 3.37
CA ALA A 276 -9.05 18.20 2.02
C ALA A 276 -7.93 17.86 1.03
N PRO A 277 -8.16 16.97 0.05
CA PRO A 277 -7.18 16.67 -0.98
C PRO A 277 -6.73 17.93 -1.72
N LYS A 278 -5.42 18.06 -1.95
CA LYS A 278 -4.82 19.12 -2.75
C LYS A 278 -4.14 18.51 -3.97
N ALA A 279 -3.97 19.31 -5.02
CA ALA A 279 -3.34 18.84 -6.26
C ALA A 279 -1.81 18.68 -6.16
N ASP A 280 -1.20 19.32 -5.16
CA ASP A 280 0.24 19.45 -4.96
C ASP A 280 0.79 18.65 -3.77
N GLU A 281 -0.08 18.17 -2.88
CA GLU A 281 0.31 17.47 -1.64
C GLU A 281 -0.56 16.26 -1.33
N THR A 282 0.08 15.14 -1.04
CA THR A 282 -0.60 13.92 -0.58
C THR A 282 -1.26 14.10 0.78
N VAL A 283 -2.29 13.32 1.07
CA VAL A 283 -3.00 13.37 2.36
C VAL A 283 -2.06 13.05 3.53
N VAL A 284 -1.17 12.07 3.38
CA VAL A 284 -0.16 11.75 4.40
C VAL A 284 0.77 12.95 4.64
N SER A 285 1.16 13.68 3.58
CA SER A 285 1.96 14.90 3.70
C SER A 285 1.25 15.99 4.46
N GLN A 286 -0.02 16.25 4.14
CA GLN A 286 -0.83 17.25 4.82
C GLN A 286 -1.04 16.93 6.31
N ILE A 287 -1.33 15.67 6.64
CA ILE A 287 -1.43 15.22 8.04
C ILE A 287 -0.09 15.41 8.75
N THR A 288 1.01 15.00 8.13
CA THR A 288 2.35 15.11 8.73
C THR A 288 2.74 16.55 9.01
N ALA A 289 2.48 17.46 8.05
CA ALA A 289 2.72 18.89 8.21
C ALA A 289 1.86 19.49 9.33
N THR A 290 0.61 19.04 9.48
CA THR A 290 -0.29 19.48 10.54
C THR A 290 0.15 19.00 11.92
N VAL A 291 0.64 17.76 12.02
CA VAL A 291 1.02 17.13 13.29
C VAL A 291 2.40 17.59 13.79
N PHE A 292 3.41 17.63 12.92
CA PHE A 292 4.81 17.86 13.29
C PHE A 292 5.41 19.13 12.68
N GLY A 293 4.69 19.85 11.82
CA GLY A 293 5.26 20.93 11.01
C GLY A 293 6.21 20.41 9.92
N ARG A 294 6.72 21.32 9.08
CA ARG A 294 7.70 20.99 8.01
C ARG A 294 9.13 20.91 8.55
N GLY A 295 9.37 20.00 9.50
CA GLY A 295 10.67 19.76 10.11
C GLY A 295 11.32 18.43 9.70
N ILE A 296 12.31 17.99 10.46
CA ILE A 296 13.06 16.74 10.21
C ILE A 296 12.12 15.52 10.15
N ILE A 297 11.14 15.45 11.06
CA ILE A 297 10.16 14.35 11.12
C ILE A 297 9.31 14.30 9.85
N TYR A 298 8.94 15.46 9.30
CA TYR A 298 8.18 15.53 8.06
C TYR A 298 8.95 14.96 6.87
N TYR A 299 10.19 15.40 6.66
CA TYR A 299 11.03 14.88 5.58
C TYR A 299 11.36 13.40 5.77
N PHE A 300 11.53 12.95 7.02
CA PHE A 300 11.71 11.53 7.32
C PHE A 300 10.50 10.71 6.89
N ILE A 301 9.27 11.13 7.26
CA ILE A 301 8.05 10.42 6.85
C ILE A 301 7.89 10.43 5.33
N GLN A 302 8.09 11.57 4.66
CA GLN A 302 7.99 11.64 3.20
C GLN A 302 9.03 10.74 2.50
N ALA A 303 10.27 10.71 2.98
CA ALA A 303 11.34 9.91 2.40
C ALA A 303 11.16 8.40 2.61
N VAL A 304 10.43 7.98 3.64
CA VAL A 304 10.18 6.57 3.93
C VAL A 304 8.89 6.09 3.24
N THR A 305 7.95 7.00 2.98
CA THR A 305 6.76 6.74 2.15
C THR A 305 7.11 6.61 0.67
N ALA A 306 8.13 7.34 0.20
CA ALA A 306 8.66 7.28 -1.16
C ALA A 306 9.60 6.08 -1.38
#